data_AF-A0A0C1Q822-F1
#
_entry.id   AF-A0A0C1Q822-F1
#
_cell.length_a   1.000
_cell.length_b   1.000
_cell.length_c   1.000
_cell.angle_alpha   90.00
_cell.angle_beta   90.00
_cell.angle_gamma   90.00
#
_symmetry.space_group_name_H-M   'P 1'
#
loop_
_entity.id
_entity.type
_entity.pdbx_description
1 polymer ?
#
loop_
_entity_poly.entity_id
_entity_poly.type
_entity_poly.pdbx_seq_one_letter_code
_entity_poly.pdbx_strand_id
1 'polypeptide(L)'
;MNPMIKAIKAAQRAAGIDQVCHVKNVKQISGGLTNSCTGLTKNQQKALLRRYQYMAPKYEMPKQLKLIYSLWGQLASAGKVEKDSKQACDAFCEKYCNGLRLYKAESHWSAIIEILKQWLHRGGPDHA
;
A
#
# COMPACT_ATOMS: atom_id res chain seq x y z
N MET A 1 10.86 18.36 11.33
CA MET A 1 11.22 16.97 10.93
C MET A 1 12.06 17.03 9.66
N ASN A 2 13.29 16.48 9.67
CA ASN A 2 14.27 16.60 8.59
C ASN A 2 13.77 15.92 7.29
N PRO A 3 13.75 16.57 6.11
CA PRO A 3 13.18 16.01 4.87
C PRO A 3 13.81 14.68 4.46
N MET A 4 15.11 14.50 4.68
CA MET A 4 15.81 13.25 4.41
C MET A 4 15.27 12.08 5.26
N ILE A 5 14.98 12.32 6.54
CA ILE A 5 14.45 11.30 7.44
C ILE A 5 13.01 10.92 7.04
N LYS A 6 12.22 11.89 6.55
CA LYS A 6 10.91 11.60 5.95
C LYS A 6 11.03 10.67 4.75
N ALA A 7 11.97 10.94 3.84
CA ALA A 7 12.22 10.09 2.67
C ALA A 7 12.64 8.67 3.06
N ILE A 8 13.53 8.52 4.06
CA ILE A 8 13.95 7.22 4.58
C ILE A 8 12.76 6.44 5.16
N LYS A 9 11.90 7.10 5.95
CA LYS A 9 10.69 6.44 6.50
C LYS A 9 9.71 6.02 5.41
N ALA A 10 9.54 6.83 4.37
CA ALA A 10 8.71 6.47 3.22
C ALA A 10 9.28 5.24 2.49
N ALA A 11 10.58 5.24 2.20
CA ALA A 11 11.26 4.12 1.54
C ALA A 11 11.28 2.85 2.41
N GLN A 12 11.45 2.98 3.73
CA GLN A 12 11.34 1.87 4.67
C GLN A 12 9.97 1.19 4.57
N ARG A 13 8.89 1.99 4.58
CA ARG A 13 7.52 1.49 4.44
C ARG A 13 7.29 0.84 3.08
N ALA A 14 7.78 1.46 2.01
CA ALA A 14 7.67 0.90 0.66
C ALA A 14 8.38 -0.45 0.53
N ALA A 15 9.54 -0.61 1.18
CA ALA A 15 10.31 -1.86 1.20
C ALA A 15 9.79 -2.89 2.23
N GLY A 16 8.72 -2.60 2.97
CA GLY A 16 8.18 -3.52 3.98
C GLY A 16 9.14 -3.80 5.14
N ILE A 17 10.06 -2.87 5.45
CA ILE A 17 11.08 -3.07 6.47
C ILE A 17 10.51 -2.71 7.84
N ASP A 18 10.34 -3.72 8.69
CA ASP A 18 9.95 -3.55 10.10
C ASP A 18 10.98 -2.74 10.90
N GLN A 19 10.54 -2.16 12.02
CA GLN A 19 11.35 -1.35 12.92
C GLN A 19 12.61 -2.06 13.44
N VAL A 20 12.56 -3.37 13.73
CA VAL A 20 13.75 -4.13 14.20
C VAL A 20 14.81 -4.19 13.10
N CYS A 21 14.39 -4.53 11.87
CA CYS A 21 15.27 -4.53 10.70
C CYS A 21 15.78 -3.12 10.38
N HIS A 22 14.95 -2.10 10.53
CA HIS A 22 15.34 -0.71 10.35
C HIS A 22 16.48 -0.31 11.29
N VAL A 23 16.34 -0.59 12.59
CA VAL A 23 17.37 -0.32 13.60
C VAL A 23 18.67 -1.03 13.27
N LYS A 24 18.61 -2.30 12.84
CA LYS A 24 19.78 -3.07 12.41
C LYS A 24 20.48 -2.43 11.20
N ASN A 25 19.72 -1.98 10.20
CA ASN A 25 20.26 -1.30 9.02
C ASN A 25 20.90 0.04 9.37
N VAL A 26 20.29 0.82 10.28
CA VAL A 26 20.87 2.07 10.78
C VAL A 26 22.19 1.81 11.51
N LYS A 27 22.22 0.79 12.38
CA LYS A 27 23.44 0.38 13.10
C LYS A 27 24.54 -0.10 12.15
N GLN A 28 24.17 -0.84 11.10
CA GLN A 28 25.13 -1.30 10.09
C GLN A 28 25.74 -0.13 9.31
N ILE A 29 24.91 0.83 8.86
CA ILE A 29 25.38 1.99 8.10
C ILE A 29 26.16 2.98 8.97
N SER A 30 25.83 3.07 10.25
CA SER A 30 26.55 3.91 11.21
C SER A 30 27.89 3.32 11.67
N GLY A 31 28.20 2.06 11.32
CA GLY A 31 29.36 1.36 11.88
C GLY A 31 29.20 1.02 13.36
N GLY A 32 27.96 0.93 13.86
CA GLY A 32 27.67 0.65 15.27
C GLY A 32 27.43 1.90 16.13
N LEU A 33 27.70 3.10 15.63
CA LEU A 33 27.70 4.35 16.39
C LEU A 33 26.30 4.83 16.80
N THR A 34 25.27 4.49 16.03
CA THR A 34 23.89 4.90 16.32
C THR A 34 22.86 3.90 15.80
N ASN A 35 21.68 3.92 16.42
CA ASN A 35 20.48 3.19 16.03
C ASN A 35 19.37 4.12 15.51
N SER A 36 19.63 5.43 15.38
CA SER A 36 18.66 6.42 14.91
C SER A 36 19.11 7.12 13.63
N CYS A 37 18.17 7.39 12.72
CA CYS A 37 18.45 8.18 11.52
C CYS A 37 18.94 9.60 11.83
N THR A 38 18.60 10.16 13.00
CA THR A 38 19.10 11.49 13.43
C THR A 38 20.59 11.48 13.78
N GLY A 39 21.13 10.33 14.21
CA GLY A 39 22.56 10.19 14.50
C GLY A 39 23.41 9.86 13.26
N LEU A 40 22.77 9.64 12.10
CA LEU A 40 23.48 9.39 10.85
C LEU A 40 23.93 10.71 10.20
N THR A 41 25.14 10.70 9.63
CA THR A 41 25.61 11.76 8.73
C THR A 41 24.75 11.83 7.47
N LYS A 42 24.80 12.95 6.73
CA LYS A 42 24.06 13.11 5.47
C LYS A 42 24.39 12.01 4.45
N ASN A 43 25.64 11.57 4.38
CA ASN A 43 26.06 10.50 3.47
C ASN A 43 25.51 9.14 3.89
N GLN A 44 25.51 8.84 5.19
CA GLN A 44 24.90 7.63 5.73
C GLN A 44 23.38 7.61 5.53
N GLN A 45 22.70 8.74 5.71
CA GLN A 45 21.28 8.88 5.41
C GLN A 45 20.98 8.61 3.93
N LYS A 46 21.79 9.14 3.00
CA LYS A 46 21.66 8.84 1.56
C LYS A 46 21.89 7.36 1.25
N ALA A 47 22.90 6.74 1.85
CA ALA A 47 23.18 5.32 1.67
C ALA A 47 22.01 4.44 2.15
N LEU A 48 21.43 4.78 3.31
CA LEU A 48 20.26 4.09 3.86
C LEU A 48 19.04 4.24 2.95
N LEU A 49 18.78 5.45 2.47
CA LEU A 49 17.70 5.72 1.52
C LEU A 49 17.85 4.89 0.24
N ARG A 50 19.05 4.90 -0.36
CA ARG A 50 19.34 4.14 -1.59
C ARG A 50 19.15 2.64 -1.39
N ARG A 51 19.56 2.10 -0.24
CA ARG A 51 19.34 0.69 0.12
C ARG A 51 17.86 0.35 0.15
N TYR A 52 17.04 1.19 0.79
CA TYR A 52 15.59 0.96 0.89
C TYR A 52 14.90 1.12 -0.47
N GLN A 53 15.31 2.09 -1.28
CA GLN A 53 14.79 2.25 -2.65
C GLN A 53 15.11 1.04 -3.54
N TYR A 54 16.26 0.40 -3.36
CA TYR A 54 16.61 -0.82 -4.10
C TYR A 54 15.83 -2.06 -3.63
N MET A 55 15.45 -2.09 -2.36
CA MET A 55 14.64 -3.17 -1.77
C MET A 55 13.14 -2.97 -1.99
N ALA A 56 12.69 -1.74 -2.25
CA ALA A 56 11.30 -1.46 -2.53
C ALA A 56 10.86 -2.10 -3.85
N PRO A 57 9.66 -2.68 -3.91
CA PRO A 57 9.11 -3.18 -5.16
C PRO A 57 9.04 -2.03 -6.17
N LYS A 58 9.61 -2.25 -7.36
CA LYS A 58 9.68 -1.22 -8.42
C LYS A 58 8.31 -0.76 -8.92
N TYR A 59 7.28 -1.58 -8.69
CA TYR A 59 5.91 -1.29 -9.06
C TYR A 59 5.09 -1.12 -7.78
N GLU A 60 4.94 0.12 -7.32
CA GLU A 60 3.95 0.41 -6.30
C GLU A 60 2.56 0.26 -6.89
N MET A 61 1.75 -0.59 -6.27
CA MET A 61 0.36 -0.73 -6.68
C MET A 61 -0.35 0.63 -6.54
N PRO A 62 -1.04 1.10 -7.59
CA PRO A 62 -1.74 2.38 -7.59
C PRO A 62 -2.68 2.53 -6.40
N LYS A 63 -2.79 3.75 -5.86
CA LYS A 63 -3.60 4.01 -4.66
C LYS A 63 -5.06 3.60 -4.84
N GLN A 64 -5.63 3.85 -6.01
CA GLN A 64 -7.00 3.45 -6.33
C GLN A 64 -7.15 1.93 -6.37
N LEU A 65 -6.19 1.21 -6.96
CA LEU A 65 -6.20 -0.24 -6.99
C LEU A 65 -6.06 -0.84 -5.57
N LYS A 66 -5.20 -0.24 -4.71
CA LYS A 66 -5.13 -0.57 -3.27
C LYS A 66 -6.48 -0.36 -2.57
N LEU A 67 -7.18 0.74 -2.88
CA LEU A 67 -8.48 1.04 -2.30
C LEU A 67 -9.56 0.03 -2.75
N ILE A 68 -9.57 -0.37 -4.03
CA ILE A 68 -10.50 -1.38 -4.56
C ILE A 68 -10.36 -2.70 -3.78
N TYR A 69 -9.14 -3.21 -3.63
CA TYR A 69 -8.91 -4.43 -2.85
C TYR A 69 -9.25 -4.26 -1.36
N SER A 70 -9.02 -3.09 -0.78
CA SER A 70 -9.40 -2.80 0.60
C SER A 70 -10.92 -2.79 0.79
N LEU A 71 -11.68 -2.20 -0.14
CA LEU A 71 -13.14 -2.20 -0.10
C LEU A 71 -13.71 -3.62 -0.29
N TRP A 72 -13.08 -4.43 -1.15
CA TRP A 72 -13.45 -5.84 -1.30
C TRP A 72 -13.27 -6.62 0.00
N GLY A 73 -12.13 -6.45 0.69
CA GLY A 73 -11.91 -7.11 1.99
C GLY A 73 -12.91 -6.64 3.06
N GLN A 74 -13.35 -5.38 3.02
CA GLN A 74 -14.42 -4.89 3.88
C GLN A 74 -15.76 -5.55 3.55
N LEU A 75 -16.09 -5.75 2.26
CA LEU A 75 -17.31 -6.46 1.85
C LEU A 75 -17.28 -7.90 2.34
N ALA A 76 -16.12 -8.57 2.24
CA ALA A 76 -15.96 -9.93 2.71
C ALA A 76 -16.12 -10.02 4.24
N SER A 77 -15.52 -9.08 4.96
CA SER A 77 -15.66 -8.96 6.42
C SER A 77 -17.11 -8.67 6.84
N ALA A 78 -17.87 -7.96 6.01
CA ALA A 78 -19.30 -7.71 6.21
C ALA A 78 -20.20 -8.86 5.73
N GLY A 79 -19.63 -9.99 5.26
CA GLY A 79 -20.38 -11.14 4.74
C GLY A 79 -21.12 -10.87 3.42
N LYS A 80 -20.79 -9.78 2.71
CA LYS A 80 -21.45 -9.38 1.46
C LYS A 80 -20.88 -10.08 0.22
N VAL A 81 -19.70 -10.68 0.34
CA VAL A 81 -19.06 -11.49 -0.70
C VAL A 81 -18.51 -12.78 -0.09
N GLU A 82 -18.56 -13.87 -0.85
CA GLU A 82 -18.19 -15.20 -0.35
C GLU A 82 -16.68 -15.41 -0.20
N LYS A 83 -15.87 -14.70 -1.00
CA LYS A 83 -14.41 -14.93 -1.06
C LYS A 83 -13.62 -13.63 -0.89
N ASP A 84 -12.88 -13.53 0.22
CA ASP A 84 -11.84 -12.53 0.41
C ASP A 84 -10.59 -12.92 -0.38
N SER A 85 -10.58 -12.65 -1.68
CA SER A 85 -9.45 -12.99 -2.54
C SER A 85 -9.31 -11.99 -3.67
N LYS A 86 -8.07 -11.62 -3.98
CA LYS A 86 -7.75 -10.71 -5.09
C LYS A 86 -8.34 -11.18 -6.41
N GLN A 87 -8.29 -12.49 -6.67
CA GLN A 87 -8.85 -13.09 -7.89
C GLN A 87 -10.38 -12.93 -7.98
N ALA A 88 -11.09 -13.03 -6.85
CA ALA A 88 -12.54 -12.81 -6.82
C ALA A 88 -12.88 -11.34 -7.07
N CYS A 89 -12.09 -10.42 -6.49
CA CYS A 89 -12.21 -9.00 -6.75
C CYS A 89 -11.94 -8.65 -8.22
N ASP A 90 -10.86 -9.18 -8.82
CA ASP A 90 -10.51 -8.93 -10.23
C ASP A 90 -11.63 -9.43 -11.15
N ALA A 91 -12.09 -10.67 -10.95
CA ALA A 91 -13.18 -11.26 -11.74
C ALA A 91 -14.50 -10.50 -11.63
N PHE A 92 -14.81 -9.93 -10.45
CA PHE A 92 -15.96 -9.03 -10.29
C PHE A 92 -15.74 -7.73 -11.08
N CYS A 93 -14.57 -7.11 -10.94
CA CYS A 93 -14.27 -5.84 -11.58
C CYS A 93 -14.19 -5.95 -13.12
N GLU A 94 -13.75 -7.10 -13.66
CA GLU A 94 -13.71 -7.36 -15.11
C GLU A 94 -15.08 -7.12 -15.79
N LYS A 95 -16.19 -7.38 -15.07
CA LYS A 95 -17.56 -7.10 -15.55
C LYS A 95 -17.85 -5.60 -15.76
N TYR A 96 -17.16 -4.74 -15.01
CA TYR A 96 -17.30 -3.27 -15.06
C TYR A 96 -16.18 -2.59 -15.87
N CYS A 97 -15.18 -3.36 -16.29
CA CYS A 97 -14.02 -2.91 -17.06
C CYS A 97 -14.11 -3.28 -18.56
N ASN A 98 -15.30 -3.62 -19.07
CA ASN A 98 -15.49 -4.09 -20.46
C ASN A 98 -14.59 -5.30 -20.82
N GLY A 99 -14.38 -6.23 -19.88
CA GLY A 99 -13.52 -7.40 -20.08
C GLY A 99 -12.01 -7.12 -19.97
N LEU A 100 -11.60 -5.90 -19.64
CA LEU A 100 -10.23 -5.61 -19.27
C LEU A 100 -9.94 -6.07 -17.84
N ARG A 101 -8.77 -6.67 -17.64
CA ARG A 101 -8.25 -6.97 -16.30
C ARG A 101 -8.13 -5.69 -15.48
N LEU A 102 -8.44 -5.78 -14.19
CA LEU A 102 -8.56 -4.61 -13.31
C LEU A 102 -7.29 -3.74 -13.32
N TYR A 103 -6.11 -4.34 -13.33
CA TYR A 103 -4.84 -3.58 -13.35
C TYR A 103 -4.60 -2.77 -14.63
N LYS A 104 -5.27 -3.09 -15.75
CA LYS A 104 -5.19 -2.36 -17.03
C LYS A 104 -6.32 -1.36 -17.22
N ALA A 105 -7.35 -1.41 -16.38
CA ALA A 105 -8.55 -0.61 -16.53
C ALA A 105 -8.50 0.65 -15.64
N GLU A 106 -7.40 1.41 -15.73
CA GLU A 106 -7.16 2.58 -14.86
C GLU A 106 -8.30 3.60 -14.91
N SER A 107 -8.84 3.85 -16.11
CA SER A 107 -9.98 4.75 -16.34
C SER A 107 -11.27 4.30 -15.64
N HIS A 108 -11.41 3.01 -15.30
CA HIS A 108 -12.60 2.45 -14.66
C HIS A 108 -12.49 2.39 -13.13
N TRP A 109 -11.30 2.63 -12.55
CA TRP A 109 -11.10 2.46 -11.10
C TRP A 109 -11.99 3.35 -10.25
N SER A 110 -12.21 4.61 -10.64
CA SER A 110 -13.08 5.52 -9.88
C SER A 110 -14.52 4.99 -9.81
N ALA A 111 -15.07 4.55 -10.95
CA ALA A 111 -16.41 3.97 -11.01
C ALA A 111 -16.54 2.70 -10.15
N ILE A 112 -15.53 1.82 -10.20
CA ILE A 112 -15.50 0.61 -9.37
C ILE A 112 -15.47 0.95 -7.87
N ILE A 113 -14.65 1.92 -7.48
CA ILE A 113 -14.59 2.38 -6.07
C ILE A 113 -15.96 2.85 -5.60
N GLU A 114 -16.69 3.60 -6.43
CA GLU A 114 -18.04 4.06 -6.09
C GLU A 114 -19.03 2.91 -5.97
N ILE A 115 -19.01 1.94 -6.89
CA ILE A 115 -19.84 0.74 -6.82
C ILE A 115 -19.59 -0.03 -5.53
N LEU A 116 -18.32 -0.29 -5.18
CA LEU A 116 -17.96 -1.02 -3.97
C LEU A 116 -18.35 -0.26 -2.69
N LYS A 117 -18.20 1.07 -2.66
CA LYS A 117 -18.66 1.91 -1.55
C LYS A 117 -20.17 1.86 -1.39
N GLN A 118 -20.93 2.00 -2.48
CA GLN A 118 -22.39 1.91 -2.43
C GLN A 118 -22.84 0.53 -1.95
N TRP A 119 -22.18 -0.54 -2.40
CA TRP A 119 -22.50 -1.89 -1.94
C TRP A 119 -22.20 -2.08 -0.45
N LEU A 120 -21.10 -1.51 0.06
CA LEU A 120 -20.81 -1.49 1.50
C LEU A 120 -21.90 -0.74 2.28
N HIS A 121 -22.38 0.40 1.78
CA HIS A 121 -23.38 1.23 2.46
C HIS A 121 -24.82 0.75 2.32
N ARG A 122 -25.18 -0.03 1.29
CA ARG A 122 -26.53 -0.64 1.10
C ARG A 122 -26.96 -1.64 2.19
N GLY A 123 -26.23 -1.72 3.30
CA GLY A 123 -26.58 -2.51 4.49
C GLY A 123 -26.85 -1.67 5.75
N GLY A 124 -26.97 -0.33 5.63
CA GLY A 124 -27.55 0.51 6.69
C GLY A 124 -29.07 0.64 6.48
N PRO A 125 -29.89 0.69 7.55
CA PRO A 125 -31.34 0.62 7.44
C PRO A 125 -31.90 1.83 6.70
N ASP A 126 -32.41 1.60 5.49
CA ASP A 126 -33.37 2.48 4.85
C ASP A 126 -34.75 2.17 5.46
N HIS A 127 -35.12 2.96 6.46
CA HIS A 127 -36.53 3.23 6.79
C HIS A 127 -36.88 4.53 6.08
N ALA A 128 -37.70 4.42 5.04
CA ALA A 128 -38.64 5.45 4.61
C ALA A 128 -39.84 4.76 3.94
#